data_AF-A0A376TGB2-F1
#
_entry.id   AF-A0A376TGB2-F1
#
_cell.length_a   1.000
_cell.length_b   1.000
_cell.length_c   1.000
_cell.angle_alpha   90.00
_cell.angle_beta   90.00
_cell.angle_gamma   90.00
#
_symmetry.space_group_name_H-M   'P 1'
#
loop_
_entity.id
_entity.type
_entity.pdbx_description
1 polymer ?
#
loop_
_entity_poly.entity_id
_entity_poly.type
_entity_poly.pdbx_seq_one_letter_code
_entity_poly.pdbx_strand_id
1 'polypeptide(L)'
;MPLVPDGLPVSGHATATLNLPQEPSLVDAELDWQENSGQLIVLARDNGDPLLDLPWQITRQQLTVSDGRWSWPYAGFPLSGRLGCQSRQLAGRA
;
A
#
# COMPACT_ATOMS: atom_id res chain seq x y z
N MET A 1 29.85 10.38 10.22
CA MET A 1 28.94 10.10 9.09
C MET A 1 27.76 9.28 9.65
N PRO A 2 26.48 9.60 9.39
CA PRO A 2 25.39 8.81 9.97
C PRO A 2 25.07 7.60 9.08
N LEU A 3 24.94 6.44 9.72
CA LEU A 3 24.58 5.13 9.16
C LEU A 3 23.25 5.23 8.39
N VAL A 4 23.30 5.05 7.08
CA VAL A 4 22.19 4.45 6.34
C VAL A 4 22.15 2.98 6.78
N PRO A 5 21.01 2.42 7.21
CA PRO A 5 20.95 0.99 7.50
C PRO A 5 21.27 0.20 6.22
N ASP A 6 22.35 -0.59 6.25
CA ASP A 6 22.90 -1.38 5.14
C ASP A 6 22.01 -2.54 4.67
N GLY A 7 20.75 -2.32 4.27
CA GLY A 7 19.97 -3.51 3.87
C GLY A 7 18.56 -3.40 3.33
N LEU A 8 18.05 -2.22 2.98
CA LEU A 8 16.77 -2.15 2.26
C LEU A 8 17.00 -1.47 0.90
N PRO A 9 16.45 -2.02 -0.21
CA PRO A 9 16.60 -1.43 -1.53
C PRO A 9 16.14 0.02 -1.51
N VAL A 10 17.01 0.95 -1.94
CA VAL A 10 16.68 2.37 -2.12
C VAL A 10 15.58 2.58 -3.18
N SER A 11 15.29 1.56 -3.97
CA SER A 11 14.12 1.49 -4.83
C SER A 11 13.81 0.03 -5.09
N GLY A 12 12.55 -0.27 -5.39
CA GLY A 12 12.19 -1.61 -5.76
C GLY A 12 10.76 -1.70 -6.26
N HIS A 13 10.48 -2.90 -6.74
CA HIS A 13 9.18 -3.31 -7.22
C HIS A 13 8.90 -4.68 -6.63
N ALA A 14 7.71 -4.85 -6.06
CA ALA A 14 7.25 -6.13 -5.56
C ALA A 14 5.83 -6.40 -6.08
N THR A 15 5.63 -7.61 -6.58
CA THR A 15 4.33 -8.10 -7.04
C THR A 15 3.82 -9.18 -6.12
N ALA A 16 2.52 -9.19 -5.86
CA ALA A 16 1.84 -10.27 -5.18
C ALA A 16 0.52 -10.59 -5.87
N THR A 17 0.12 -11.85 -5.85
CA THR A 17 -1.24 -12.25 -6.20
C THR A 17 -1.96 -12.66 -4.92
N LEU A 18 -3.12 -12.05 -4.70
CA LEU A 18 -3.93 -12.18 -3.51
C LEU A 18 -5.22 -12.91 -3.87
N ASN A 19 -5.63 -13.82 -2.99
CA ASN A 19 -6.96 -14.40 -3.02
C ASN A 19 -7.80 -13.72 -1.94
N LEU A 20 -8.87 -13.02 -2.35
CA LEU A 20 -9.78 -12.32 -1.45
C LEU A 20 -11.05 -13.16 -1.29
N PRO A 21 -11.46 -13.52 -0.06
CA PRO A 21 -12.61 -14.43 0.15
C PRO A 21 -13.92 -13.97 -0.50
N GLN A 22 -14.07 -12.66 -0.70
CA GLN A 22 -15.24 -12.03 -1.28
C GLN A 22 -15.06 -11.60 -2.75
N GLU A 23 -13.93 -11.95 -3.37
CA GLU A 23 -13.61 -11.66 -4.78
C GLU A 23 -13.52 -13.00 -5.54
N PRO A 24 -14.37 -13.24 -6.55
CA PRO A 24 -14.31 -14.48 -7.33
C PRO A 24 -13.01 -14.61 -8.14
N SER A 25 -12.39 -13.48 -8.50
CA SER A 25 -11.13 -13.42 -9.24
C SER A 25 -9.93 -13.27 -8.29
N LEU A 26 -8.74 -13.56 -8.83
CA LEU A 26 -7.49 -13.22 -8.15
C LEU A 26 -7.22 -11.73 -8.36
N VAL A 27 -6.68 -11.12 -7.31
CA VAL A 27 -6.32 -9.71 -7.32
C VAL A 27 -4.80 -9.59 -7.31
N ASP A 28 -4.25 -8.76 -8.18
CA ASP A 28 -2.82 -8.46 -8.20
C ASP A 28 -2.55 -7.20 -7.38
N ALA A 29 -1.43 -7.23 -6.67
CA ALA A 29 -0.92 -6.12 -5.90
C ALA A 29 0.49 -5.79 -6.38
N GLU A 30 0.72 -4.52 -6.67
CA GLU A 30 2.01 -3.97 -7.07
C GLU A 30 2.44 -2.93 -6.05
N LEU A 31 3.66 -3.08 -5.56
CA LEU A 31 4.30 -2.15 -4.64
C LEU A 31 5.56 -1.62 -5.29
N ASP A 32 5.52 -0.33 -5.61
CA ASP A 32 6.67 0.41 -6.12
C ASP A 32 7.16 1.38 -5.06
N TRP A 33 8.48 1.49 -4.90
CA TRP A 33 9.07 2.47 -4.00
C TRP A 33 10.38 3.03 -4.50
N GLN A 34 10.64 4.26 -4.06
CA GLN A 34 11.89 4.95 -4.22
C GLN A 34 12.16 5.80 -2.97
N GLU A 35 13.36 5.62 -2.44
CA GLU A 35 13.87 6.16 -1.19
C GLU A 35 12.92 5.92 -0.02
N ASN A 36 12.15 6.93 0.35
CA ASN A 36 11.27 6.93 1.50
C ASN A 36 9.81 7.10 1.11
N SER A 37 9.46 6.87 -0.15
CA SER A 37 8.10 6.97 -0.66
C SER A 37 7.79 5.87 -1.65
N GLY A 38 6.51 5.62 -1.87
CA GLY A 38 6.07 4.63 -2.82
C GLY A 38 4.56 4.62 -2.99
N GLN A 39 4.09 3.64 -3.74
CA GLN A 39 2.69 3.45 -4.02
C GLN A 39 2.37 1.96 -3.98
N LEU A 40 1.29 1.62 -3.28
CA LEU A 40 0.69 0.30 -3.34
C LEU A 40 -0.57 0.40 -4.20
N ILE A 41 -0.58 -0.34 -5.31
CA ILE A 41 -1.74 -0.46 -6.18
C ILE A 41 -2.26 -1.89 -6.10
N VAL A 42 -3.57 -2.05 -5.99
CA VAL A 42 -4.24 -3.34 -5.96
C VAL A 42 -5.30 -3.34 -7.04
N LEU A 43 -5.20 -4.26 -8.00
CA LEU A 43 -6.01 -4.35 -9.21
C LEU A 43 -6.71 -5.71 -9.26
N ALA A 44 -8.02 -5.72 -9.42
CA ALA A 44 -8.72 -6.94 -9.77
C ALA A 44 -8.51 -7.24 -11.24
N ARG A 45 -8.17 -8.49 -11.59
CA ARG A 45 -7.83 -8.86 -12.98
C ARG A 45 -8.99 -8.67 -13.97
N ASP A 46 -10.21 -8.64 -13.47
CA ASP A 46 -11.43 -8.47 -14.23
C ASP A 46 -11.94 -7.02 -14.30
N ASN A 47 -11.29 -6.10 -13.59
CA ASN A 47 -11.70 -4.71 -13.48
C ASN A 47 -10.53 -3.75 -13.78
N GLY A 48 -10.75 -2.79 -14.69
CA GLY A 48 -9.72 -1.82 -15.07
C GLY A 48 -9.40 -0.78 -13.99
N ASP A 49 -10.29 -0.60 -13.01
CA ASP A 49 -10.10 0.36 -11.92
C ASP A 49 -9.42 -0.29 -10.70
N PRO A 50 -8.44 0.38 -10.08
CA PRO A 50 -7.79 -0.15 -8.88
C PRO A 50 -8.75 -0.21 -7.69
N LEU A 51 -8.69 -1.33 -6.98
CA LEU A 51 -9.39 -1.52 -5.70
C LEU A 51 -8.74 -0.71 -4.58
N LEU A 52 -7.41 -0.60 -4.59
CA LEU A 52 -6.64 0.23 -3.67
C LEU A 52 -5.55 0.96 -4.43
N ASP A 53 -5.37 2.22 -4.10
CA ASP A 53 -4.29 3.07 -4.57
C ASP A 53 -3.81 3.90 -3.37
N LEU A 54 -2.72 3.48 -2.77
CA LEU A 54 -2.22 4.02 -1.51
C LEU A 54 -0.81 4.60 -1.72
N PRO A 55 -0.69 5.92 -2.00
CA PRO A 55 0.59 6.58 -1.95
C PRO A 55 1.03 6.69 -0.49
N TRP A 56 2.23 6.22 -0.21
CA TRP A 56 2.79 6.21 1.13
C TRP A 56 4.13 6.93 1.19
N GLN A 57 4.41 7.49 2.35
CA GLN A 57 5.69 8.08 2.69
C GLN A 57 6.11 7.56 4.06
N ILE A 58 7.37 7.15 4.16
CA ILE A 58 7.97 6.71 5.40
C ILE A 58 9.06 7.69 5.82
N THR A 59 9.20 7.86 7.12
CA THR A 59 10.35 8.47 7.77
C THR A 59 10.88 7.46 8.78
N ARG A 60 11.99 7.75 9.47
CA ARG A 60 12.55 6.82 10.48
C ARG A 60 11.55 6.41 11.58
N GLN A 61 10.48 7.16 11.79
CA GLN A 61 9.57 6.98 12.93
C GLN A 61 8.11 6.83 12.53
N GLN A 62 7.76 7.07 11.27
CA GLN A 62 6.38 7.23 10.87
C GLN A 62 6.15 6.77 9.43
N LEU A 63 5.05 6.05 9.19
CA LEU A 63 4.47 5.83 7.88
C LEU A 63 3.21 6.68 7.74
N THR A 64 3.04 7.31 6.59
CA THR A 64 1.88 8.18 6.29
C THR A 64 1.29 7.81 4.94
N VAL A 65 -0.03 7.79 4.86
CA VAL A 65 -0.85 7.80 3.64
C VAL A 65 -1.73 9.03 3.74
N SER A 66 -1.66 9.95 2.78
CA SER A 66 -2.38 11.24 2.88
C SER A 66 -3.53 11.38 1.90
N ASP A 67 -3.48 10.67 0.77
CA ASP A 67 -4.49 10.78 -0.29
C ASP A 67 -4.83 9.41 -0.92
N GLY A 68 -4.80 8.36 -0.09
CA GLY A 68 -5.14 7.02 -0.50
C GLY A 68 -6.56 6.95 -1.06
N ARG A 69 -6.77 6.07 -2.02
CA ARG A 69 -8.06 5.80 -2.65
C ARG A 69 -8.37 4.33 -2.49
N TRP A 70 -9.65 4.04 -2.27
CA TRP A 70 -10.14 2.69 -2.24
C TRP A 70 -11.48 2.60 -2.95
N SER A 71 -11.72 1.45 -3.56
CA SER A 71 -12.94 1.12 -4.28
C SER A 71 -13.24 -0.36 -4.09
N TRP A 72 -14.47 -0.67 -3.68
CA TRP A 72 -14.97 -2.01 -3.45
C TRP A 72 -16.30 -2.20 -4.19
N PRO A 73 -16.26 -2.74 -5.42
CA PRO A 73 -17.45 -2.81 -6.28
C PRO A 73 -18.35 -4.04 -6.00
N TYR A 74 -17.88 -5.03 -5.24
CA TYR A 74 -18.48 -6.38 -5.20
C TYR A 74 -19.55 -6.59 -4.10
N ALA A 75 -19.78 -5.63 -3.21
CA ALA A 75 -20.64 -5.81 -2.04
C ALA A 75 -22.16 -5.57 -2.29
N GLY A 76 -22.62 -5.61 -3.55
CA GLY A 76 -24.01 -5.27 -3.92
C GLY A 76 -24.37 -3.78 -3.81
N PHE A 77 -23.66 -3.05 -2.94
CA PHE A 77 -23.59 -1.60 -2.90
C PHE A 77 -22.12 -1.21 -3.08
N PRO A 78 -21.72 -0.64 -4.23
CA PRO A 78 -20.33 -0.29 -4.46
C PRO A 78 -19.90 0.81 -3.47
N LEU A 79 -18.80 0.58 -2.78
CA LEU A 79 -18.25 1.51 -1.80
C LEU A 79 -16.93 2.07 -2.32
N SER A 80 -16.70 3.36 -2.13
CA SER A 80 -15.43 3.97 -2.46
C SER A 80 -15.16 5.16 -1.55
N GLY A 81 -13.90 5.58 -1.49
CA GLY A 81 -13.55 6.74 -0.68
C GLY A 81 -12.07 7.11 -0.72
N ARG A 82 -11.74 8.06 0.16
CA ARG A 82 -10.36 8.49 0.43
C ARG A 82 -9.90 7.90 1.76
N LEU A 83 -8.61 7.60 1.87
CA LEU A 83 -7.97 7.08 3.08
C LEU A 83 -6.74 7.92 3.42
N GLY A 84 -6.76 8.46 4.64
CA GLY A 84 -5.60 9.07 5.28
C GLY A 84 -5.26 8.29 6.54
N CYS A 85 -4.01 7.89 6.70
CA CYS A 85 -3.54 7.17 7.88
C CYS A 85 -2.11 7.56 8.23
N GLN A 86 -1.81 7.56 9.53
CA GLN A 86 -0.49 7.78 10.07
C GLN A 86 -0.24 6.71 11.13
N SER A 87 0.87 5.99 11.01
CA SER A 87 1.36 5.10 12.06
C SER A 87 2.70 5.61 12.57
N ARG A 88 2.92 5.52 13.89
CA ARG A 88 4.19 5.87 14.53
C ARG A 88 4.77 4.66 15.20
N GLN A 89 6.05 4.38 14.96
CA GLN A 89 6.76 3.35 15.70
C GLN A 89 7.10 3.87 17.09
N LEU A 90 6.45 3.30 18.12
CA LEU A 90 6.84 3.54 19.51
C LEU A 90 8.08 2.68 19.80
N ALA A 91 9.15 3.29 20.28
CA ALA A 91 10.32 2.55 20.74
C ALA A 91 9.88 1.63 21.89
N GLY A 92 9.96 0.32 21.67
CA GLY A 92 9.74 -0.67 22.73
C GLY A 92 10.69 -0.37 23.88
N ARG A 93 10.14 -0.27 25.10
CA ARG A 93 10.95 -0.30 26.32
C ARG A 93 11.70 -1.64 26.32
N ALA A 94 13.02 -1.54 26.46
CA ALA A 94 13.93 -2.66 26.69
C ALA A 94 13.54 -3.47 27.93
#